data_AF-A0A9X2WGF7-F1
#
_entry.id   AF-A0A9X2WGF7-F1
#
_cell.length_a   1.000
_cell.length_b   1.000
_cell.length_c   1.000
_cell.angle_alpha   90.00
_cell.angle_beta   90.00
_cell.angle_gamma   90.00
#
_symmetry.space_group_name_H-M   'P 1'
#
loop_
_entity.id
_entity.type
_entity.pdbx_description
1 polymer ?
#
loop_
_entity_poly.entity_id
_entity_poly.type
_entity_poly.pdbx_seq_one_letter_code
_entity_poly.pdbx_strand_id
1 'polypeptide(L)'
;MLEKPTLLSIATDPGGEVVYIHADLSGLKYLRKQLESMIENLEKDQCDHAHLRTEDWAGYELTTSMLEAEKATRCRQVHHLKISSWNKAWKLKNEL
;
A
#
# COMPACT_ATOMS: atom_id res chain seq x y z
N MET A 1 24.82 8.80 -6.64
CA MET A 1 23.79 7.77 -6.44
C MET A 1 22.70 8.01 -7.46
N LEU A 2 22.32 7.01 -8.27
CA LEU A 2 21.13 7.12 -9.11
C LEU A 2 19.92 7.13 -8.17
N GLU A 3 19.11 8.20 -8.20
CA GLU A 3 17.84 8.24 -7.48
C GLU A 3 17.00 7.04 -7.91
N LYS A 4 16.55 6.24 -6.94
CA LYS A 4 15.51 5.25 -7.23
C LYS A 4 14.27 6.02 -7.67
N PRO A 5 13.58 5.59 -8.74
CA PRO A 5 12.60 6.44 -9.43
C PRO A 5 11.38 6.81 -8.58
N THR A 6 11.08 6.07 -7.51
CA THR A 6 9.99 6.36 -6.57
C THR A 6 10.20 5.58 -5.27
N LEU A 7 10.18 6.24 -4.10
CA LEU A 7 10.11 5.57 -2.79
C LEU A 7 8.64 5.40 -2.36
N LEU A 8 8.20 4.16 -2.24
CA LEU A 8 6.97 3.77 -1.54
C LEU A 8 7.19 2.37 -0.95
N SER A 9 7.41 2.27 0.36
CA SER A 9 7.62 1.00 1.06
C SER A 9 6.64 0.86 2.22
N ILE A 10 6.35 -0.39 2.55
CA ILE A 10 5.45 -0.75 3.62
C ILE A 10 6.15 -1.78 4.51
N ALA A 11 6.22 -1.48 5.80
CA ALA A 11 6.68 -2.41 6.81
C ALA A 11 5.60 -2.58 7.86
N THR A 12 5.67 -3.67 8.61
CA THR A 12 4.82 -3.88 9.77
C THR A 12 5.65 -4.36 10.93
N ASP A 13 5.27 -4.02 12.15
CA ASP A 13 5.96 -4.52 13.33
C ASP A 13 5.81 -6.07 13.44
N PRO A 14 6.55 -6.74 14.34
CA PRO A 14 6.50 -8.19 14.46
C PRO A 14 5.11 -8.79 14.69
N GLY A 15 4.23 -8.09 15.40
CA GLY A 15 2.87 -8.58 15.68
C GLY A 15 1.86 -8.22 14.59
N GLY A 16 2.17 -7.20 13.77
CA GLY A 16 1.32 -6.80 12.66
C GLY A 16 0.30 -5.71 13.02
N GLU A 17 0.39 -5.14 14.22
CA GLU A 17 -0.53 -4.13 14.74
C GLU A 17 -0.22 -2.72 14.21
N VAL A 18 1.04 -2.46 13.86
CA VAL A 18 1.50 -1.18 13.32
C VAL A 18 1.98 -1.38 11.90
N VAL A 19 1.48 -0.54 10.99
CA VAL A 19 1.94 -0.45 9.61
C VAL A 19 2.67 0.87 9.42
N TYR A 20 3.89 0.78 8.93
CA TYR A 20 4.73 1.91 8.56
C TYR A 20 4.68 2.08 7.04
N ILE A 21 4.35 3.30 6.58
CA ILE A 21 4.42 3.67 5.18
C ILE A 21 5.54 4.70 5.01
N HIS A 22 6.56 4.33 4.25
CA HIS A 22 7.66 5.22 3.89
C HIS A 22 7.51 5.65 2.45
N ALA A 23 7.37 6.95 2.21
CA ALA A 23 7.20 7.46 0.87
C ALA A 23 7.91 8.80 0.68
N ASP A 24 8.47 9.00 -0.50
CA ASP A 24 8.85 10.33 -0.98
C ASP A 24 7.65 11.02 -1.66
N LEU A 25 7.85 12.23 -2.20
CA LEU A 25 6.80 12.96 -2.91
C LEU A 25 6.20 12.17 -4.09
N SER A 26 7.02 11.44 -4.85
CA SER A 26 6.56 10.66 -5.99
C SER A 26 5.76 9.44 -5.53
N GLY A 27 6.16 8.79 -4.45
CA GLY A 27 5.44 7.68 -3.84
C GLY A 27 4.08 8.10 -3.27
N LEU A 28 4.03 9.26 -2.59
CA LEU A 28 2.78 9.83 -2.10
C LEU A 28 1.83 10.19 -3.26
N LYS A 29 2.35 10.78 -4.34
CA LYS A 29 1.56 11.05 -5.55
C LYS A 29 1.04 9.78 -6.20
N TYR A 30 1.85 8.72 -6.25
CA TYR A 30 1.43 7.43 -6.77
C TYR A 30 0.31 6.82 -5.93
N LEU A 31 0.48 6.76 -4.61
CA LEU A 31 -0.54 6.25 -3.69
C LEU A 31 -1.84 7.05 -3.80
N ARG A 32 -1.74 8.39 -3.85
CA ARG A 32 -2.91 9.25 -4.06
C ARG A 32 -3.65 8.91 -5.35
N LYS A 33 -2.94 8.71 -6.46
CA LYS A 33 -3.55 8.33 -7.75
C LYS A 33 -4.30 7.00 -7.67
N GLN A 34 -3.77 6.01 -6.95
CA GLN A 34 -4.47 4.73 -6.72
C GLN A 34 -5.78 4.96 -5.96
N LEU A 35 -5.74 5.75 -4.88
CA LEU A 35 -6.92 6.08 -4.09
C LEU A 35 -7.95 6.90 -4.89
N GLU A 36 -7.51 7.89 -5.67
CA GLU A 36 -8.38 8.67 -6.56
C GLU A 36 -9.13 7.77 -7.55
N SER A 37 -8.45 6.84 -8.20
CA SER A 37 -9.10 5.87 -9.10
C SER A 37 -10.13 5.01 -8.39
N MET A 38 -9.84 4.57 -7.15
CA MET A 38 -10.78 3.78 -6.35
C MET A 38 -12.01 4.59 -5.93
N ILE A 39 -11.83 5.88 -5.61
CA ILE A 39 -12.91 6.81 -5.29
C ILE A 39 -13.81 7.01 -6.51
N GLU A 40 -13.24 7.29 -7.69
CA GLU A 40 -13.99 7.47 -8.93
C GLU A 40 -14.83 6.22 -9.31
N ASN A 41 -14.31 5.02 -9.04
CA ASN A 41 -15.06 3.77 -9.24
C ASN A 41 -16.20 3.66 -8.21
N LEU A 42 -15.94 4.00 -6.95
CA LEU A 42 -16.93 3.93 -5.89
C LEU A 42 -18.08 4.94 -6.09
N GLU A 43 -17.78 6.13 -6.61
CA GLU A 43 -18.78 7.14 -7.01
C GLU A 43 -19.72 6.65 -8.12
N LYS A 44 -19.27 5.67 -8.91
CA LYS A 44 -20.08 4.98 -9.94
C LYS A 44 -20.73 3.69 -9.40
N ASP A 45 -20.75 3.52 -8.08
CA ASP A 45 -21.23 2.33 -7.37
C ASP A 45 -20.47 1.03 -7.72
N GLN A 46 -19.22 1.16 -8.18
CA GLN A 46 -18.34 0.03 -8.50
C GLN A 46 -17.35 -0.21 -7.35
N CYS A 47 -17.39 -1.42 -6.78
CA CYS A 47 -16.38 -1.85 -5.81
C CYS A 47 -15.14 -2.35 -6.55
N ASP A 48 -13.96 -1.93 -6.11
CA ASP A 48 -12.69 -2.25 -6.76
C ASP A 48 -11.58 -2.49 -5.72
N HIS A 49 -10.41 -2.94 -6.17
CA HIS A 49 -9.24 -3.11 -5.33
C HIS A 49 -7.93 -2.76 -6.03
N ALA A 50 -7.06 -2.06 -5.31
CA ALA A 50 -5.68 -1.81 -5.74
C ALA A 50 -4.73 -2.87 -5.15
N HIS A 51 -3.78 -3.32 -5.97
CA HIS A 51 -2.70 -4.22 -5.59
C HIS A 51 -1.37 -3.51 -5.84
N LEU A 52 -0.66 -3.15 -4.78
CA LEU A 52 0.71 -2.66 -4.87
C LEU A 52 1.65 -3.75 -4.41
N ARG A 53 2.65 -4.10 -5.22
CA ARG A 53 3.59 -5.17 -4.92
C ARG A 53 5.04 -4.73 -5.11
N THR A 54 5.93 -5.40 -4.39
CA THR A 54 7.38 -5.30 -4.61
C THR A 54 7.81 -6.20 -5.77
N GLU A 55 9.02 -5.99 -6.28
CA GLU A 55 9.60 -6.80 -7.37
C GLU A 55 9.64 -8.29 -7.04
N ASP A 56 9.98 -8.64 -5.80
CA ASP A 56 9.99 -10.03 -5.30
C ASP A 56 8.63 -10.74 -5.44
N TRP A 57 7.54 -9.97 -5.62
CA TRP A 57 6.16 -10.44 -5.75
C TRP A 57 5.56 -10.02 -7.10
N ALA A 58 6.39 -9.83 -8.13
CA ALA A 58 6.00 -9.49 -9.49
C ALA A 58 5.18 -8.20 -9.62
N GLY A 59 5.57 -7.15 -8.89
CA GLY A 59 5.11 -5.79 -9.11
C GLY A 59 6.24 -4.78 -8.94
N TYR A 60 6.00 -3.52 -9.30
CA TYR A 60 7.03 -2.47 -9.23
C TYR A 60 6.53 -1.23 -8.49
N GLU A 61 5.38 -1.36 -7.81
CA GLU A 61 4.70 -0.25 -7.14
C GLU A 61 5.28 0.02 -5.75
N LEU A 62 5.88 -1.00 -5.13
CA LEU A 62 6.51 -0.91 -3.81
C LEU A 62 8.02 -1.17 -3.89
N THR A 63 8.78 -0.46 -3.05
CA THR A 63 10.18 -0.75 -2.78
C THR A 63 10.33 -1.63 -1.53
N THR A 64 11.47 -2.33 -1.41
CA THR A 64 11.82 -3.18 -0.25
C THR A 64 12.72 -2.45 0.75
N SER A 65 12.50 -1.14 0.92
CA SER A 65 13.32 -0.29 1.81
C SER A 65 12.72 -0.17 3.20
N MET A 66 13.55 -0.24 4.23
CA MET A 66 13.14 -0.16 5.64
C MET A 66 14.22 0.57 6.44
N LEU A 67 13.83 1.33 7.47
CA LEU A 67 14.78 2.02 8.35
C LEU A 67 15.61 1.01 9.15
N GLU A 68 16.85 1.36 9.48
CA GLU A 68 17.71 0.48 10.31
C GLU A 68 17.10 0.23 11.70
N ALA A 69 16.41 1.22 12.28
CA ALA A 69 15.70 1.06 13.53
C ALA A 69 14.56 0.02 13.45
N GLU A 70 13.83 -0.02 12.34
CA GLU A 70 12.75 -0.99 12.09
C GLU A 70 13.31 -2.41 11.90
N LYS A 71 14.45 -2.53 11.20
CA LYS A 71 15.17 -3.81 11.11
C LYS A 71 15.62 -4.28 12.49
N ALA A 72 16.14 -3.38 13.33
CA ALA A 72 16.57 -3.69 14.69
C ALA A 72 15.40 -4.15 15.59
N THR A 73 14.20 -3.61 15.39
CA THR A 73 12.97 -4.03 16.09
C THR A 73 12.28 -5.23 15.43
N ARG A 74 12.89 -5.84 14.40
CA ARG A 74 12.38 -7.00 13.66
C ARG A 74 11.06 -6.73 12.93
N CYS A 75 10.84 -5.49 12.48
CA CYS A 75 9.77 -5.21 11.55
C CYS A 75 9.92 -6.10 10.30
N ARG A 76 8.78 -6.47 9.73
CA ARG A 76 8.66 -7.31 8.53
C ARG A 76 8.33 -6.43 7.34
N GLN A 77 9.01 -6.65 6.22
CA GLN A 77 8.67 -6.02 4.96
C GLN A 77 7.31 -6.55 4.49
N VAL A 78 6.40 -5.66 4.10
CA VAL A 78 5.15 -6.01 3.44
C VAL A 78 5.38 -5.94 1.94
N HIS A 79 5.28 -7.09 1.27
CA HIS A 79 5.51 -7.22 -0.17
C HIS A 79 4.26 -7.00 -1.02
N HIS A 80 3.07 -7.01 -0.40
CA HIS A 80 1.79 -6.85 -1.10
C HIS A 80 0.81 -6.07 -0.22
N LEU A 81 0.49 -4.84 -0.63
CA LEU A 81 -0.62 -4.08 -0.09
C LEU A 81 -1.85 -4.27 -0.98
N LYS A 82 -2.94 -4.72 -0.37
CA LYS A 82 -4.26 -4.75 -0.99
C LYS A 82 -5.14 -3.68 -0.35
N ILE A 83 -5.67 -2.79 -1.17
CA ILE A 83 -6.66 -1.79 -0.76
C ILE A 83 -7.97 -2.17 -1.44
N SER A 84 -9.09 -2.22 -0.71
CA SER A 84 -10.42 -2.51 -1.29
C SER A 84 -11.38 -1.37 -1.01
N SER A 85 -12.17 -0.97 -2.01
CA SER A 85 -13.26 0.00 -1.88
C SER A 85 -14.61 -0.72 -1.84
N TRP A 86 -15.44 -0.34 -0.88
CA TRP A 86 -16.72 -0.99 -0.63
C TRP A 86 -17.84 0.03 -0.62
N ASN A 87 -18.87 -0.19 -1.43
CA ASN A 87 -20.11 0.56 -1.34
C ASN A 87 -20.93 0.07 -0.13
N LYS A 88 -22.05 0.75 0.15
CA LYS A 88 -22.88 0.43 1.33
C LYS A 88 -23.38 -1.02 1.31
N ALA A 89 -23.79 -1.53 0.16
CA ALA A 89 -24.33 -2.89 0.04
C ALA A 89 -23.25 -3.95 0.30
N TRP A 90 -22.07 -3.78 -0.29
CA TRP A 90 -20.93 -4.69 -0.10
C TRP A 90 -20.36 -4.61 1.30
N LYS A 91 -20.28 -3.41 1.89
CA LYS A 91 -19.90 -3.22 3.29
C LYS A 91 -20.78 -4.05 4.22
N LEU A 92 -22.10 -3.92 4.08
CA LEU A 92 -23.08 -4.68 4.88
C LEU A 92 -22.95 -6.20 4.65
N LYS A 93 -22.79 -6.61 3.39
CA LYS A 93 -22.67 -8.03 3.03
C LYS A 93 -21.43 -8.71 3.62
N ASN A 94 -20.33 -7.99 3.79
CA ASN A 94 -19.04 -8.52 4.27
C ASN A 94 -18.75 -8.19 5.73
N GLU A 95 -19.72 -7.62 6.47
CA GLU A 95 -19.59 -7.29 7.89
C GLU A 95 -18.40 -6.35 8.19
N LEU A 96 -18.18 -5.38 7.29
CA LEU A 96 -17.16 -4.32 7.40
C LEU A 96 -17.74 -2.98 7.85
#